data_AF-A0A8K0RCN1-F1
#
_entry.id   AF-A0A8K0RCN1-F1
#
_cell.length_a   1.000
_cell.length_b   1.000
_cell.length_c   1.000
_cell.angle_alpha   90.00
_cell.angle_beta   90.00
_cell.angle_gamma   90.00
#
_symmetry.space_group_name_H-M   'P 1'
#
loop_
_entity.id
_entity.type
_entity.pdbx_description
1 polymer ?
#
loop_
_entity_poly.entity_id
_entity_poly.type
_entity_poly.pdbx_seq_one_letter_code
_entity_poly.pdbx_strand_id
1 'polypeptide(L)'
;MRPNLEQTFSTPANSKNKVYFMWDFVLRTFQHLTAQVDPHDPMSSPMFEDVIGRASQAKFLTMDESGHLNKMNASVGYKDDDGVEFTDEIRDLANTLDKFIDGCAGCAKEKRDNGKMLMVCARCKEEKYCSTECQKKRWKLHKRECKPPPATTT
;
A
#
# COMPACT_ATOMS: atom_id res chain seq x y z
N MET A 1 -6.38 -19.34 -16.49
CA MET A 1 -6.88 -17.97 -16.83
C MET A 1 -7.85 -17.92 -18.02
N ARG A 2 -7.65 -18.63 -19.14
CA ARG A 2 -8.58 -18.60 -20.30
C ARG A 2 -10.08 -18.70 -19.96
N PRO A 3 -10.51 -19.61 -19.05
CA PRO A 3 -11.93 -19.72 -18.68
C PRO A 3 -12.50 -18.51 -17.90
N ASN A 4 -11.65 -17.67 -17.30
CA ASN A 4 -12.09 -16.44 -16.62
C ASN A 4 -12.25 -15.26 -17.60
N LEU A 5 -11.67 -15.31 -18.81
CA LEU A 5 -11.77 -14.23 -19.80
C LEU A 5 -13.15 -14.17 -20.48
N GLU A 6 -13.79 -15.31 -20.61
CA GLU A 6 -15.10 -15.48 -21.27
C GLU A 6 -16.26 -15.37 -20.28
N GLN A 7 -15.96 -15.03 -19.02
CA GLN A 7 -16.90 -15.11 -17.92
C GLN A 7 -17.74 -13.84 -17.78
N THR A 8 -19.03 -13.99 -17.51
CA THR A 8 -19.92 -12.85 -17.24
C THR A 8 -19.71 -12.32 -15.82
N PHE A 9 -19.82 -11.00 -15.64
CA PHE A 9 -19.57 -10.31 -14.37
C PHE A 9 -20.29 -10.93 -13.15
N SER A 10 -21.48 -11.51 -13.35
CA SER A 10 -22.32 -12.06 -12.27
C SER A 10 -22.01 -13.51 -11.89
N THR A 11 -21.04 -14.17 -12.54
CA THR A 11 -20.70 -15.56 -12.24
C THR A 11 -19.41 -15.63 -11.41
N PRO A 12 -19.33 -16.51 -10.38
CA PRO A 12 -18.14 -16.63 -9.55
C PRO A 12 -16.94 -17.12 -10.36
N ALA A 13 -15.77 -16.50 -10.20
CA ALA A 13 -14.57 -16.84 -10.97
C ALA A 13 -14.34 -18.36 -11.07
N ASN A 14 -14.13 -18.84 -12.30
CA ASN A 14 -13.98 -20.26 -12.62
C ASN A 14 -12.70 -20.85 -11.98
N SER A 15 -11.60 -20.10 -12.07
CA SER A 15 -10.34 -20.41 -11.41
C SER A 15 -10.11 -19.46 -10.24
N LYS A 16 -10.21 -19.97 -9.02
CA LYS A 16 -9.86 -19.25 -7.79
C LYS A 16 -8.46 -19.65 -7.35
N ASN A 17 -7.53 -18.74 -7.61
CA ASN A 17 -6.11 -18.87 -7.39
C ASN A 17 -5.56 -17.62 -6.70
N LYS A 18 -4.26 -17.58 -6.43
CA LYS A 18 -3.60 -16.48 -5.73
C LYS A 18 -3.69 -15.13 -6.44
N VAL A 19 -3.82 -15.12 -7.78
CA VAL A 19 -4.08 -13.88 -8.53
C VAL A 19 -5.49 -13.38 -8.24
N TYR A 20 -6.48 -14.27 -8.23
CA TYR A 20 -7.84 -13.92 -7.84
C TYR A 20 -7.94 -13.46 -6.39
N PHE A 21 -7.21 -14.11 -5.48
CA PHE A 21 -7.09 -13.68 -4.08
C PHE A 21 -6.58 -12.23 -3.98
N MET A 22 -5.50 -11.91 -4.68
CA MET A 22 -4.94 -10.56 -4.68
C MET A 22 -5.88 -9.54 -5.33
N TRP A 23 -6.57 -9.93 -6.41
CA TRP A 23 -7.59 -9.10 -7.02
C TRP A 23 -8.74 -8.76 -6.06
N ASP A 24 -9.29 -9.76 -5.36
CA ASP A 24 -10.35 -9.56 -4.35
C ASP A 24 -9.85 -8.71 -3.16
N PHE A 25 -8.62 -8.94 -2.70
CA PHE A 25 -8.00 -8.18 -1.63
C PHE A 25 -7.86 -6.68 -1.98
N VAL A 26 -7.36 -6.37 -3.19
CA VAL A 26 -7.23 -4.99 -3.68
C VAL A 26 -8.62 -4.37 -3.91
N LEU A 27 -9.58 -5.12 -4.45
CA LEU A 27 -10.94 -4.64 -4.66
C LEU A 27 -11.63 -4.24 -3.34
N ARG A 28 -11.51 -5.05 -2.28
CA ARG A 28 -12.04 -4.69 -0.95
C ARG A 28 -11.37 -3.46 -0.37
N THR A 29 -10.07 -3.29 -0.60
CA THR A 29 -9.34 -2.10 -0.18
C THR A 29 -9.86 -0.86 -0.89
N PHE A 30 -10.12 -0.94 -2.20
CA PHE A 30 -10.78 0.14 -2.94
C PHE A 30 -12.19 0.43 -2.41
N GLN A 31 -13.00 -0.59 -2.13
CA GLN A 31 -14.34 -0.39 -1.55
C GLN A 31 -14.29 0.33 -0.20
N HIS A 32 -13.34 -0.02 0.67
CA HIS A 32 -13.13 0.70 1.93
C HIS A 32 -12.75 2.16 1.70
N LEU A 33 -11.82 2.42 0.77
CA LEU A 33 -11.43 3.76 0.38
C LEU A 33 -12.64 4.57 -0.10
N THR A 34 -13.44 4.04 -1.01
CA THR A 34 -14.59 4.77 -1.59
C THR A 34 -15.74 4.98 -0.61
N ALA A 35 -15.94 4.06 0.34
CA ALA A 35 -17.10 4.10 1.23
C ALA A 35 -16.85 4.82 2.55
N GLN A 36 -15.59 4.88 3.01
CA GLN A 36 -15.26 5.25 4.40
C GLN A 36 -14.14 6.29 4.54
N VAL A 37 -13.58 6.78 3.43
CA VAL A 37 -12.56 7.84 3.46
C VAL A 37 -13.11 9.09 2.77
N ASP A 38 -13.08 10.21 3.48
CA ASP A 38 -13.36 11.51 2.86
C ASP A 38 -12.21 11.88 1.90
N PRO A 39 -12.47 12.04 0.59
CA PRO A 39 -11.43 12.41 -0.36
C PRO A 39 -10.83 13.81 -0.11
N HIS A 40 -11.51 14.69 0.63
CA HIS A 40 -11.00 16.04 0.94
C HIS A 40 -10.12 16.10 2.18
N ASP A 41 -10.35 15.22 3.16
CA ASP A 41 -9.50 15.08 4.35
C ASP A 41 -9.30 13.59 4.71
N PRO A 42 -8.59 12.83 3.86
CA PRO A 42 -8.43 11.39 4.04
C PRO A 42 -7.71 11.07 5.35
N MET A 43 -6.77 11.92 5.76
CA MET A 43 -5.95 11.71 6.95
C MET A 43 -6.73 11.76 8.28
N SER A 44 -7.91 12.38 8.32
CA SER A 44 -8.76 12.37 9.53
C SER A 44 -9.72 11.19 9.56
N SER A 45 -9.93 10.52 8.42
CA SER A 45 -10.77 9.33 8.33
C SER A 45 -10.09 8.15 9.03
N PRO A 46 -10.71 7.52 10.04
CA PRO A 46 -10.12 6.38 10.75
C PRO A 46 -9.71 5.22 9.82
N MET A 47 -10.46 5.03 8.71
CA MET A 47 -10.22 3.96 7.74
C MET A 47 -8.99 4.20 6.84
N PHE A 48 -8.47 5.43 6.77
CA PHE A 48 -7.39 5.74 5.84
C PHE A 48 -6.08 5.02 6.22
N GLU A 49 -5.79 4.88 7.51
CA GLU A 49 -4.60 4.13 7.96
C GLU A 49 -4.69 2.64 7.57
N ASP A 50 -5.86 2.04 7.70
CA ASP A 50 -6.14 0.67 7.24
C ASP A 50 -5.99 0.53 5.72
N VAL A 51 -6.46 1.50 4.93
CA VAL A 51 -6.30 1.49 3.48
C VAL A 51 -4.83 1.53 3.09
N ILE A 52 -4.02 2.39 3.73
CA ILE A 52 -2.58 2.45 3.49
C ILE A 52 -1.89 1.16 3.92
N GLY A 53 -2.25 0.61 5.08
CA GLY A 53 -1.73 -0.68 5.55
C GLY A 53 -2.04 -1.83 4.59
N ARG A 54 -3.25 -1.86 4.04
CA ARG A 54 -3.67 -2.83 3.01
C ARG A 54 -2.92 -2.63 1.70
N ALA A 55 -2.71 -1.40 1.25
CA ALA A 55 -1.91 -1.13 0.05
C ALA A 55 -0.46 -1.62 0.21
N SER A 56 0.13 -1.40 1.38
CA SER A 56 1.46 -1.90 1.73
C SER A 56 1.49 -3.44 1.77
N GLN A 57 0.51 -4.08 2.42
CA GLN A 57 0.37 -5.53 2.44
C GLN A 57 0.18 -6.11 1.03
N ALA A 58 -0.57 -5.44 0.16
CA ALA A 58 -0.76 -5.87 -1.22
C ALA A 58 0.57 -5.94 -1.96
N LYS A 59 1.44 -4.94 -1.77
CA LYS A 59 2.80 -4.95 -2.30
C LYS A 59 3.61 -6.14 -1.75
N PHE A 60 3.66 -6.30 -0.43
CA PHE A 60 4.41 -7.39 0.19
C PHE A 60 4.00 -8.77 -0.32
N LEU A 61 2.70 -9.00 -0.49
CA LEU A 61 2.17 -10.25 -1.01
C LEU A 61 2.46 -10.45 -2.50
N THR A 62 2.41 -9.37 -3.29
CA THR A 62 2.75 -9.43 -4.73
C THR A 62 4.22 -9.76 -4.96
N MET A 63 5.09 -9.31 -4.05
CA MET A 63 6.54 -9.52 -4.08
C MET A 63 6.98 -10.73 -3.25
N ASP A 64 6.06 -11.53 -2.73
CA ASP A 64 6.38 -12.62 -1.81
C ASP A 64 7.02 -13.82 -2.54
N GLU A 65 8.25 -14.15 -2.15
CA GLU A 65 8.96 -15.35 -2.59
C GLU A 65 8.96 -16.46 -1.52
N SER A 66 8.44 -16.19 -0.31
CA SER A 66 8.48 -17.11 0.83
C SER A 66 7.31 -18.10 0.86
N GLY A 67 6.32 -17.93 -0.02
CA GLY A 67 5.08 -18.71 -0.05
C GLY A 67 4.07 -18.30 1.02
N HIS A 68 4.24 -17.12 1.63
CA HIS A 68 3.24 -16.51 2.51
C HIS A 68 1.92 -16.26 1.78
N LEU A 69 1.96 -15.74 0.56
CA LEU A 69 0.76 -15.55 -0.26
C LEU A 69 0.03 -16.88 -0.52
N ASN A 70 0.78 -17.93 -0.86
CA ASN A 70 0.20 -19.26 -1.09
C ASN A 70 -0.53 -19.77 0.17
N LYS A 71 0.05 -19.55 1.37
CA LYS A 71 -0.61 -19.89 2.64
C LYS A 71 -1.88 -19.09 2.88
N MET A 72 -1.89 -17.79 2.58
CA MET A 72 -3.07 -16.95 2.71
C MET A 72 -4.17 -17.38 1.74
N ASN A 73 -3.82 -17.64 0.48
CA ASN A 73 -4.73 -18.15 -0.54
C ASN A 73 -5.37 -19.49 -0.13
N ALA A 74 -4.55 -20.43 0.35
CA ALA A 74 -5.03 -21.72 0.84
C ALA A 74 -5.98 -21.59 2.04
N SER A 75 -5.76 -20.59 2.91
CA SER A 75 -6.59 -20.39 4.11
C SER A 75 -8.04 -20.00 3.80
N VAL A 76 -8.29 -19.37 2.65
CA VAL A 76 -9.64 -19.06 2.15
C VAL A 76 -10.22 -20.17 1.26
N GLY A 77 -9.50 -21.29 1.14
CA GLY A 77 -9.94 -22.47 0.40
C GLY A 77 -9.73 -22.40 -1.12
N TYR A 78 -8.94 -21.45 -1.61
CA TYR A 78 -8.55 -21.39 -3.02
C TYR A 78 -7.40 -22.38 -3.27
N LYS A 79 -7.43 -23.07 -4.42
CA LYS A 79 -6.59 -24.26 -4.65
C LYS A 79 -6.04 -24.38 -6.08
N ASP A 80 -6.42 -23.47 -6.98
CA ASP A 80 -6.08 -23.58 -8.40
C ASP A 80 -4.81 -22.78 -8.77
N ASP A 81 -3.78 -22.90 -7.93
CA ASP A 81 -2.56 -22.07 -8.01
C ASP A 81 -1.47 -22.66 -8.92
N ASP A 82 -1.66 -23.89 -9.42
CA ASP A 82 -0.59 -24.62 -10.11
C ASP A 82 -0.12 -23.87 -11.37
N GLY A 83 1.19 -23.59 -11.41
CA GLY A 83 1.83 -22.80 -12.47
C GLY A 83 1.38 -21.33 -12.59
N VAL A 84 0.59 -20.81 -11.63
CA VAL A 84 0.16 -19.42 -11.61
C VAL A 84 1.18 -18.59 -10.84
N GLU A 85 1.77 -17.60 -11.49
CA GLU A 85 2.70 -16.63 -10.89
C GLU A 85 2.36 -15.20 -11.35
N PHE A 86 2.76 -14.20 -10.56
CA PHE A 86 2.77 -12.82 -11.04
C PHE A 86 3.88 -12.64 -12.06
N THR A 87 3.56 -11.98 -13.17
CA THR A 87 4.54 -11.54 -14.16
C THR A 87 5.37 -10.39 -13.62
N ASP A 88 6.53 -10.15 -14.24
CA ASP A 88 7.40 -9.03 -13.87
C ASP A 88 6.70 -7.67 -14.04
N GLU A 89 5.78 -7.54 -14.99
CA GLU A 89 4.95 -6.33 -15.16
C GLU A 89 4.18 -5.96 -13.87
N ILE A 90 3.55 -6.95 -13.22
CA ILE A 90 2.79 -6.72 -11.99
C ILE A 90 3.72 -6.44 -10.81
N ARG A 91 4.89 -7.11 -10.75
CA ARG A 91 5.91 -6.87 -9.72
C ARG A 91 6.49 -5.46 -9.84
N ASP A 92 6.81 -5.03 -11.05
CA ASP A 92 7.31 -3.68 -11.35
C ASP A 92 6.26 -2.62 -11.00
N LEU A 93 4.98 -2.86 -11.32
CA LEU A 93 3.90 -1.98 -10.91
C LEU A 93 3.80 -1.89 -9.38
N ALA A 94 3.90 -3.01 -8.65
CA ALA A 94 3.90 -3.02 -7.19
C ALA A 94 5.07 -2.24 -6.60
N ASN A 95 6.26 -2.28 -7.22
CA ASN A 95 7.42 -1.49 -6.80
C ASN A 95 7.19 0.03 -6.95
N THR A 96 6.29 0.48 -7.84
CA THR A 96 5.95 1.90 -7.93
C THR A 96 5.25 2.44 -6.68
N LEU A 97 4.66 1.58 -5.84
CA LEU A 97 4.01 2.00 -4.60
C LEU A 97 5.00 2.60 -3.58
N ASP A 98 6.29 2.31 -3.69
CA ASP A 98 7.31 2.99 -2.87
C ASP A 98 7.42 4.48 -3.17
N LYS A 99 7.07 4.89 -4.40
CA LYS A 99 7.11 6.28 -4.85
C LYS A 99 5.98 7.12 -4.25
N PHE A 100 4.93 6.50 -3.73
CA PHE A 100 3.78 7.19 -3.14
C PHE A 100 4.14 7.93 -1.82
N ILE A 101 5.34 7.71 -1.29
CA ILE A 101 5.83 8.31 -0.04
C ILE A 101 6.70 9.57 -0.29
N ASP A 102 6.84 10.05 -1.54
CA ASP A 102 7.76 11.16 -1.85
C ASP A 102 7.20 12.58 -1.60
N GLY A 103 6.09 12.69 -0.85
CA GLY A 103 5.43 13.95 -0.49
C GLY A 103 5.41 14.23 1.01
N CYS A 104 4.73 15.31 1.40
CA CYS A 104 4.49 15.63 2.80
C CYS A 104 3.66 14.54 3.47
N ALA A 105 4.17 13.87 4.50
CA ALA A 105 3.44 12.81 5.19
C ALA A 105 2.19 13.28 5.95
N GLY A 106 1.96 14.60 6.06
CA GLY A 106 0.74 15.16 6.63
C GLY A 106 -0.34 15.54 5.62
N CYS A 107 0.02 15.78 4.35
CA CYS A 107 -0.92 16.32 3.34
C CYS A 107 -0.59 15.99 1.87
N ALA A 108 0.36 15.09 1.63
CA ALA A 108 0.86 14.63 0.33
C ALA A 108 1.48 15.70 -0.59
N LYS A 109 1.49 16.99 -0.24
CA LYS A 109 2.13 18.04 -1.05
C LYS A 109 3.60 17.72 -1.34
N GLU A 110 4.01 17.88 -2.59
CA GLU A 110 5.40 17.68 -3.04
C GLU A 110 6.33 18.81 -2.58
N LYS A 111 5.78 20.01 -2.34
CA LYS A 111 6.53 21.20 -1.95
C LYS A 111 5.81 21.98 -0.85
N ARG A 112 6.54 22.87 -0.21
CA ARG A 112 6.01 23.84 0.76
C ARG A 112 5.23 24.93 0.03
N ASP A 113 4.36 25.65 0.75
CA ASP A 113 3.52 26.71 0.15
C ASP A 113 4.33 27.86 -0.45
N ASN A 114 5.57 28.06 0.01
CA ASN A 114 6.52 29.02 -0.55
C ASN A 114 7.39 28.45 -1.68
N GLY A 115 7.04 27.29 -2.23
CA GLY A 115 7.77 26.60 -3.30
C GLY A 115 9.07 25.91 -2.86
N LYS A 116 9.47 26.00 -1.59
CA LYS A 116 10.68 25.34 -1.08
C LYS A 116 10.48 23.83 -0.93
N MET A 117 11.60 23.10 -0.89
CA MET A 117 11.62 21.67 -0.62
C MET A 117 11.04 21.33 0.76
N LEU A 118 10.47 20.13 0.86
CA LEU A 118 9.93 19.61 2.11
C LEU A 118 11.01 19.52 3.19
N MET A 119 10.60 19.76 4.43
CA MET A 119 11.43 19.55 5.60
C MET A 119 11.48 18.04 5.89
N VAL A 120 12.65 17.51 6.28
CA VAL A 120 12.75 16.14 6.77
C VAL A 120 12.68 16.11 8.30
N CYS A 121 12.21 15.00 8.86
CA CYS A 121 12.25 14.79 10.31
C CYS A 121 13.70 14.91 10.81
N ALA A 122 13.96 15.81 11.76
CA ALA A 122 15.31 16.05 12.26
C ALA A 122 15.95 14.83 12.95
N ARG A 123 15.13 13.87 13.42
CA ARG A 123 15.59 12.67 14.13
C ARG A 123 15.92 11.51 13.19
N CYS A 124 14.97 11.07 12.36
CA CYS A 124 15.19 9.93 11.46
C CYS A 124 15.71 10.31 10.08
N LYS A 125 15.49 11.56 9.63
CA LYS A 125 15.81 12.06 8.29
C LYS A 125 15.08 11.34 7.13
N GLU A 126 14.07 10.52 7.41
CA GLU A 126 13.32 9.76 6.39
C GLU A 126 11.99 10.44 6.01
N GLU A 127 11.16 10.80 6.99
CA GLU A 127 9.81 11.32 6.71
C GLU A 127 9.82 12.83 6.39
N LYS A 128 9.06 13.24 5.37
CA LYS A 128 9.03 14.62 4.84
C LYS A 128 7.76 15.37 5.25
N TYR A 129 7.85 16.69 5.44
CA TYR A 129 6.75 17.57 5.85
C TYR A 129 6.81 18.93 5.16
N CYS A 130 5.67 19.48 4.76
CA CYS A 130 5.60 20.83 4.17
C CYS A 130 5.61 21.94 5.25
N SER A 131 5.17 21.61 6.47
CA SER A 131 5.16 22.53 7.62
C SER A 131 5.32 21.78 8.94
N THR A 132 5.61 22.53 10.00
CA THR A 132 5.67 21.99 11.38
C THR A 132 4.28 21.55 11.85
N GLU A 133 3.18 22.09 11.33
CA GLU A 133 1.83 21.61 11.64
C GLU A 133 1.60 20.20 11.07
N CYS A 134 2.00 19.96 9.81
CA CYS A 134 1.93 18.63 9.21
C CYS A 134 2.76 17.61 10.00
N GLN A 135 3.95 18.01 10.45
CA GLN A 135 4.78 17.17 11.32
C GLN A 135 4.08 16.87 12.65
N LYS A 136 3.52 17.88 13.34
CA LYS A 136 2.79 17.68 14.60
C LYS A 136 1.55 16.80 14.45
N LYS A 137 0.77 16.98 13.36
CA LYS A 137 -0.40 16.16 13.04
C LYS A 137 0.00 14.69 12.90
N ARG A 138 1.09 14.43 12.16
CA ARG A 138 1.59 13.09 11.87
C ARG A 138 2.41 12.46 13.01
N TRP A 139 2.94 13.26 13.94
CA TRP A 139 3.83 12.82 15.02
C TRP A 139 3.26 11.69 15.88
N LYS A 140 1.95 11.67 16.13
CA LYS A 140 1.30 10.61 16.92
C LYS A 140 1.58 9.21 16.37
N LEU A 141 1.67 9.08 15.05
CA LEU A 141 1.93 7.85 14.32
C LEU A 141 3.43 7.68 14.07
N HIS A 142 4.09 8.72 13.55
CA HIS A 142 5.52 8.69 13.22
C HIS A 142 6.42 8.32 14.42
N LYS A 143 6.09 8.78 15.63
CA LYS A 143 6.94 8.59 16.82
C LYS A 143 7.22 7.12 17.17
N ARG A 144 6.35 6.18 16.74
CA ARG A 144 6.50 4.74 16.99
C ARG A 144 7.63 4.14 16.15
N GLU A 145 7.77 4.61 14.91
CA GLU A 145 8.76 4.11 13.94
C GLU A 145 9.98 5.03 13.81
N CYS A 146 9.93 6.24 14.38
CA CYS A 146 11.01 7.22 14.29
C CYS A 146 12.29 6.74 14.99
N LYS A 147 13.27 6.28 14.20
CA LYS A 147 14.59 5.84 14.67
C LYS A 147 15.68 6.68 13.99
N PRO A 148 16.76 7.06 14.70
CA PRO A 148 17.87 7.73 14.06
C PRO A 148 18.51 6.81 13.00
N PRO A 149 19.04 7.36 11.90
CA PRO A 149 19.71 6.56 10.88
C PRO A 149 20.92 5.83 11.50
N PRO A 150 21.27 4.64 10.99
CA PRO A 150 22.43 3.89 11.49
C PRO A 150 23.69 4.75 11.40
N ALA A 151 24.55 4.66 12.42
CA ALA A 151 25.79 5.41 12.47
C ALA A 151 26.61 5.09 11.22
N THR A 152 26.89 6.11 10.41
CA THR A 152 27.76 5.97 9.24
C THR A 152 29.18 5.81 9.77
N THR A 153 29.64 4.57 9.94
CA THR A 153 31.05 4.26 10.16
C THR A 153 31.80 4.76 8.94
N THR A 154 32.44 5.92 9.09
CA THR A 154 33.35 6.52 8.10
C THR A 154 34.74 5.99 8.36
#